data_AF-A0A256BB62-F1
#
_entry.id   AF-A0A256BB62-F1
#
_cell.length_a   1.000
_cell.length_b   1.000
_cell.length_c   1.000
_cell.angle_alpha   90.00
_cell.angle_beta   90.00
_cell.angle_gamma   90.00
#
_symmetry.space_group_name_H-M   'P 1'
#
loop_
_entity.id
_entity.type
_entity.pdbx_description
1 polymer ?
#
loop_
_entity_poly.entity_id
_entity_poly.type
_entity_poly.pdbx_seq_one_letter_code
_entity_poly.pdbx_strand_id
1 'polypeptide(L)' 'GYHRRSLAETTMFRFKKIFGGTLCSRKFDNQAVELFIKCAALNRMIQLAKPLSCPVTR' A
#
# COMPACT_ATOMS: atom_id res chain seq x y z
N GLY A 1 10.89 15.95 -7.24
CA GLY A 1 10.14 15.16 -8.24
C GLY A 1 10.35 13.66 -8.06
N TYR A 2 11.58 13.18 -8.25
CA TYR A 2 11.92 11.75 -8.28
C TYR A 2 11.56 10.96 -7.01
N HIS A 3 11.79 11.53 -5.82
CA HIS A 3 11.55 10.81 -4.56
C HIS A 3 10.07 10.42 -4.37
N ARG A 4 9.13 11.34 -4.65
CA ARG A 4 7.70 11.08 -4.52
C ARG A 4 7.20 10.06 -5.54
N ARG A 5 7.75 10.08 -6.76
CA ARG A 5 7.45 9.09 -7.80
C ARG A 5 7.93 7.70 -7.39
N SER A 6 9.19 7.60 -6.95
CA SER A 6 9.77 6.33 -6.49
C SER A 6 9.01 5.73 -5.31
N LEU A 7 8.54 6.55 -4.36
CA LEU A 7 7.66 6.10 -3.28
C LEU A 7 6.33 5.56 -3.79
N ALA A 8 5.68 6.25 -4.74
CA ALA A 8 4.43 5.79 -5.33
C ALA A 8 4.61 4.48 -6.11
N GLU A 9 5.69 4.36 -6.89
CA GLU A 9 6.04 3.15 -7.64
C GLU A 9 6.29 1.96 -6.69
N THR A 10 7.03 2.18 -5.60
CA THR A 10 7.30 1.16 -4.58
C THR A 10 6.01 0.70 -3.89
N THR A 11 5.13 1.64 -3.54
CA THR A 11 3.82 1.32 -2.94
C THR A 11 2.94 0.53 -3.90
N MET A 12 2.89 0.90 -5.19
CA MET A 12 2.12 0.18 -6.20
C MET A 12 2.70 -1.21 -6.52
N PHE A 13 4.02 -1.36 -6.49
CA PHE A 13 4.68 -2.66 -6.60
C PHE A 13 4.26 -3.58 -5.44
N ARG A 14 4.31 -3.08 -4.20
CA ARG A 14 3.86 -3.83 -3.01
C ARG A 14 2.38 -4.19 -3.08
N PHE A 15 1.53 -3.26 -3.50
CA PHE A 15 0.11 -3.49 -3.70
C PHE A 15 -0.14 -4.66 -4.65
N LYS A 16 0.48 -4.64 -5.84
CA LYS A 16 0.34 -5.70 -6.85
C LYS A 16 0.89 -7.04 -6.36
N LYS A 17 1.98 -7.04 -5.59
CA LYS A 17 2.53 -8.26 -4.99
C LYS A 17 1.54 -8.88 -4.00
N ILE A 18 0.97 -8.09 -3.11
CA ILE A 18 0.15 -8.59 -1.99
C ILE A 18 -1.27 -8.96 -2.45
N PHE A 19 -1.93 -8.09 -3.21
CA PHE A 19 -3.33 -8.26 -3.61
C PHE A 19 -3.51 -8.79 -5.03
N GLY A 20 -2.42 -9.00 -5.75
CA GLY A 20 -2.43 -9.35 -7.16
C GLY A 20 -2.64 -8.13 -8.08
N GLY A 21 -2.64 -8.40 -9.38
CA GLY A 21 -2.84 -7.39 -10.42
C GLY A 21 -4.28 -7.25 -10.90
N THR A 22 -5.24 -7.94 -10.28
CA THR A 22 -6.63 -8.03 -10.73
C THR A 22 -7.62 -7.51 -9.69
N LEU A 23 -8.72 -6.94 -10.16
CA LEU A 23 -9.87 -6.55 -9.35
C LEU A 23 -11.01 -7.52 -9.66
N CYS A 24 -11.75 -7.96 -8.63
CA CYS A 24 -12.74 -9.03 -8.80
C CYS A 24 -14.03 -8.53 -9.45
N SER A 25 -14.40 -7.27 -9.23
CA SER A 25 -15.66 -6.75 -9.76
C SER A 25 -15.57 -6.35 -11.24
N ARG A 26 -16.65 -6.61 -11.97
CA ARG A 26 -16.85 -6.18 -13.37
C ARG A 26 -17.40 -4.75 -13.47
N LYS A 27 -17.84 -4.16 -12.35
CA LYS A 27 -18.34 -2.77 -12.27
C LYS A 27 -17.26 -1.84 -11.73
N PHE A 28 -17.05 -0.72 -12.40
CA PHE A 28 -16.02 0.26 -12.03
C PHE A 28 -16.19 0.82 -10.61
N ASP A 29 -17.42 1.11 -10.20
CA ASP A 29 -17.71 1.62 -8.85
C ASP A 29 -17.22 0.66 -7.75
N ASN A 30 -17.59 -0.61 -7.90
CA ASN A 30 -17.14 -1.68 -7.01
C ASN A 30 -15.61 -1.88 -7.08
N GLN A 31 -14.99 -1.73 -8.25
CA GLN A 31 -13.53 -1.77 -8.41
C GLN A 31 -12.84 -0.63 -7.64
N ALA A 32 -13.41 0.57 -7.65
CA ALA A 32 -12.90 1.70 -6.89
C ALA A 32 -12.98 1.42 -5.39
N VAL A 33 -14.13 0.95 -4.90
CA VAL A 33 -14.31 0.57 -3.48
C VAL A 33 -13.32 -0.53 -3.08
N GLU A 34 -13.16 -1.57 -3.90
CA GLU A 34 -12.20 -2.66 -3.66
C GLU A 34 -10.76 -2.13 -3.57
N LEU A 35 -10.38 -1.21 -4.46
CA LEU A 35 -9.07 -0.56 -4.44
C LEU A 35 -8.85 0.24 -3.15
N PHE A 36 -9.85 1.02 -2.71
CA PHE A 36 -9.75 1.78 -1.46
C PHE A 36 -9.56 0.87 -0.24
N ILE A 37 -10.31 -0.23 -0.17
CA ILE A 37 -10.20 -1.21 0.92
C ILE A 37 -8.81 -1.84 0.93
N LYS A 38 -8.32 -2.30 -0.23
CA LYS A 38 -6.97 -2.89 -0.36
C LYS A 38 -5.86 -1.89 0.02
N CYS A 39 -5.99 -0.63 -0.38
CA CYS A 39 -5.07 0.44 0.01
C CYS A 39 -5.06 0.69 1.53
N ALA A 40 -6.24 0.76 2.16
CA ALA A 40 -6.35 0.91 3.60
C ALA A 40 -5.70 -0.26 4.34
N ALA A 41 -5.93 -1.49 3.89
CA ALA A 41 -5.30 -2.69 4.42
C ALA A 41 -3.77 -2.65 4.28
N LEU A 42 -3.25 -2.24 3.11
CA LEU A 42 -1.81 -2.09 2.90
C LEU A 42 -1.18 -1.10 3.88
N ASN A 43 -1.81 0.06 4.05
CA ASN A 43 -1.34 1.09 4.98
C ASN A 43 -1.33 0.57 6.42
N ARG A 44 -2.31 -0.26 6.80
CA ARG A 44 -2.33 -0.89 8.13
C ARG A 44 -1.19 -1.90 8.29
N MET A 45 -0.94 -2.75 7.29
CA MET A 45 0.19 -3.70 7.31
C MET A 45 1.53 -2.98 7.45
N ILE A 46 1.73 -1.87 6.71
CA ILE A 46 2.96 -1.07 6.79
C ILE A 46 3.15 -0.50 8.21
N GLN A 47 2.07 -0.01 8.83
CA GLN A 47 2.14 0.48 10.21
C GLN A 47 2.51 -0.62 11.21
N LEU A 48 1.95 -1.82 11.04
CA LEU A 48 2.26 -2.97 11.90
C LEU A 48 3.70 -3.49 11.69
N ALA A 49 4.21 -3.44 10.46
CA ALA A 49 5.56 -3.87 10.12
C ALA A 49 6.63 -2.80 10.43
N LYS A 50 6.24 -1.59 10.85
CA LYS A 50 7.19 -0.52 11.15
C LYS A 50 8.00 -0.90 12.40
N PRO A 51 9.34 -0.99 12.33
CA PRO A 51 10.15 -1.28 13.50
C PRO A 51 10.02 -0.14 14.52
N LEU A 52 9.96 -0.51 15.80
CA LEU A 52 10.04 0.44 16.91
C LEU A 52 11.44 1.05 16.92
N SER A 53 11.56 2.28 16.45
CA SER A 53 12.79 3.06 16.56
C SER A 53 12.90 3.61 17.97
N CYS A 54 13.81 3.05 18.79
CA CYS A 54 14.20 3.64 20.06
C CYS A 54 15.30 4.69 19.83
N PRO A 55 15.24 5.85 20.52
CA PRO A 55 16.31 6.82 20.46
C PRO A 55 17.57 6.21 21.08
N VAL A 56 18.68 6.25 20.34
CA VAL A 56 19.98 5.89 20.91
C VAL A 56 20.39 7.03 21.84
N THR A 57 20.23 6.82 23.15
CA THR A 57 20.78 7.73 24.15
C THR A 57 22.27 7.41 24.26
N ARG A 58 23.10 8.42 24.00
CA ARG A 58 24.56 8.34 24.10
C ARG A 58 25.00 8.79 25.49
#